data_AF-A0A0H5SEC9-F1
#
_entry.id   AF-A0A0H5SEC9-F1
#
_cell.length_a   1.000
_cell.length_b   1.000
_cell.length_c   1.000
_cell.angle_alpha   90.00
_cell.angle_beta   90.00
_cell.angle_gamma   90.00
#
_symmetry.space_group_name_H-M   'P 1'
#
loop_
_entity.id
_entity.type
_entity.pdbx_description
1 polymer ?
#
loop_
_entity_poly.entity_id
_entity_poly.type
_entity_poly.pdbx_seq_one_letter_code
_entity_poly.pdbx_strand_id
1 'polypeptide(L)' 'MAFIRIENVKKSFRMGKVNVDALKGINLEINRGEFLAIAGASGSGKSTLLNLC' A
#
# COMPACT_ATOMS: atom_id res chain seq x y z
N MET A 1 12.44 16.89 -0.94
CA MET A 1 11.99 15.89 -1.92
C MET A 1 11.78 14.58 -1.18
N ALA A 2 10.65 13.90 -1.40
CA ALA A 2 10.40 12.59 -0.82
C ALA A 2 11.41 11.56 -1.37
N PHE A 3 11.86 10.64 -0.53
CA PHE A 3 12.73 9.53 -0.92
C PHE A 3 11.95 8.39 -1.56
N ILE A 4 10.75 8.12 -1.04
CA ILE A 4 9.75 7.24 -1.65
C ILE A 4 8.45 8.02 -1.76
N ARG A 5 7.77 7.92 -2.92
CA ARG A 5 6.51 8.58 -3.18
C ARG A 5 5.58 7.64 -3.95
N ILE A 6 4.40 7.40 -3.41
CA ILE A 6 3.33 6.67 -4.08
C ILE A 6 2.07 7.54 -4.09
N GLU A 7 1.45 7.65 -5.27
CA GLU A 7 0.29 8.49 -5.52
C GLU A 7 -0.84 7.67 -6.13
N ASN A 8 -2.01 7.73 -5.49
CA ASN A 8 -3.25 7.09 -5.90
C ASN A 8 -3.10 5.60 -6.27
N VAL A 9 -2.25 4.88 -5.55
CA VAL A 9 -1.95 3.47 -5.85
C VAL A 9 -3.15 2.60 -5.49
N LYS A 10 -3.62 1.85 -6.48
CA LYS A 10 -4.73 0.88 -6.36
C LYS A 10 -4.24 -0.50 -6.73
N LYS A 11 -4.71 -1.50 -6.00
CA LYS A 11 -4.42 -2.90 -6.29
C LYS A 11 -5.61 -3.74 -5.92
N SER A 12 -6.10 -4.49 -6.91
CA SER A 12 -7.14 -5.48 -6.73
C SER A 12 -6.61 -6.85 -7.12
N PHE A 13 -7.05 -7.87 -6.40
CA PHE A 13 -6.78 -9.27 -6.70
C PHE A 13 -8.07 -9.94 -7.09
N ARG A 14 -8.02 -10.72 -8.18
CA ARG A 14 -9.15 -11.53 -8.60
C ARG A 14 -9.04 -12.90 -7.94
N MET A 15 -9.99 -13.22 -7.06
CA MET A 15 -10.11 -14.50 -6.39
C MET A 15 -11.34 -15.22 -6.96
N GLY A 16 -11.11 -15.99 -8.03
CA GLY A 16 -12.17 -16.65 -8.78
C GLY A 16 -13.15 -15.65 -9.41
N LYS A 17 -14.38 -15.63 -8.89
CA LYS A 17 -15.45 -14.70 -9.33
C LYS A 17 -15.48 -13.39 -8.53
N VAL A 18 -14.72 -13.28 -7.44
CA VAL A 18 -14.72 -12.10 -6.57
C VAL A 18 -13.48 -11.24 -6.84
N ASN A 19 -13.66 -9.93 -6.89
CA ASN A 19 -12.55 -8.97 -6.88
C ASN A 19 -12.37 -8.45 -5.45
N VAL A 20 -11.15 -8.51 -4.94
CA VAL A 20 -10.77 -8.01 -3.62
C VAL A 20 -9.86 -6.81 -3.82
N ASP A 21 -10.33 -5.63 -3.42
CA ASP A 21 -9.55 -4.40 -3.47
C ASP A 21 -8.63 -4.29 -2.25
N ALA A 22 -7.36 -4.67 -2.43
CA ALA A 22 -6.35 -4.62 -1.39
C ALA A 22 -5.84 -3.20 -1.11
N LEU A 23 -5.70 -2.37 -2.15
CA LEU A 23 -5.34 -0.94 -2.03
C LEU A 23 -6.36 -0.11 -2.80
N LYS A 24 -6.90 0.93 -2.15
CA LYS A 24 -8.04 1.72 -2.64
C LYS A 24 -7.67 3.18 -2.96
N GLY A 25 -6.47 3.42 -3.48
CA GLY A 25 -5.99 4.77 -3.81
C GLY A 25 -5.17 5.35 -2.66
N ILE A 26 -4.04 4.70 -2.38
CA ILE A 26 -3.13 5.09 -1.29
C ILE A 26 -2.18 6.18 -1.79
N ASN A 27 -2.02 7.21 -0.96
CA ASN A 27 -1.00 8.26 -1.12
C ASN A 27 -0.07 8.18 0.10
N LEU A 28 1.24 8.11 -0.13
CA LEU A 28 2.26 8.10 0.92
C LEU A 28 3.55 8.72 0.40
N GLU A 29 4.16 9.55 1.22
CA GLU A 29 5.50 10.10 1.01
C GLU A 29 6.36 9.72 2.22
N ILE A 30 7.57 9.22 1.96
CA ILE A 30 8.55 8.87 2.98
C ILE A 30 9.81 9.65 2.68
N ASN A 31 10.31 10.39 3.67
CA ASN A 31 11.53 11.18 3.54
C ASN A 31 12.77 10.32 3.82
N ARG A 32 13.94 10.79 3.35
CA ARG A 32 15.20 10.09 3.59
C ARG A 32 15.51 10.09 5.10
N GLY A 33 15.79 8.91 5.64
CA GLY A 33 16.11 8.72 7.07
C GLY A 33 14.89 8.63 7.98
N GLU A 34 13.68 8.68 7.43
CA GLU A 34 12.44 8.53 8.19
C GLU A 34 12.23 7.06 8.61
N PHE A 35 11.91 6.84 9.89
CA PHE A 35 11.54 5.52 10.41
C PHE A 35 10.02 5.44 10.53
N LEU A 36 9.40 4.61 9.70
CA LEU A 36 7.95 4.50 9.58
C LEU A 36 7.48 3.06 9.84
N ALA A 37 6.37 2.92 10.57
CA ALA A 37 5.71 1.66 10.82
C ALA A 37 4.29 1.66 10.24
N ILE A 38 3.90 0.56 9.59
CA ILE A 38 2.55 0.37 9.05
C ILE A 38 1.83 -0.68 9.90
N ALA A 39 0.75 -0.26 10.56
CA ALA A 39 -0.08 -1.11 11.42
C ALA A 39 -1.52 -1.23 10.90
N GLY A 40 -2.22 -2.30 11.29
CA GLY A 40 -3.60 -2.56 10.88
C GLY A 40 -3.96 -4.04 10.94
N ALA A 41 -5.25 -4.36 10.90
CA ALA A 41 -5.78 -5.72 10.98
C ALA A 41 -5.20 -6.65 9.91
N SER A 42 -5.20 -7.96 10.14
CA SER A 42 -4.82 -8.94 9.11
C SER A 42 -5.68 -8.75 7.84
N GLY A 43 -5.06 -8.82 6.66
CA GLY A 43 -5.75 -8.59 5.39
C GLY A 43 -5.96 -7.12 4.98
N SER A 44 -5.54 -6.13 5.77
CA SER A 44 -5.75 -4.70 5.47
C SER A 44 -4.91 -4.12 4.33
N GLY A 45 -4.17 -4.94 3.56
CA GLY A 45 -3.35 -4.48 2.43
C GLY A 45 -1.92 -4.04 2.77
N LYS A 46 -1.45 -4.19 4.02
CA LYS A 46 -0.09 -3.74 4.44
C LYS A 46 1.04 -4.39 3.64
N SER A 47 1.06 -5.73 3.57
CA SER A 47 2.07 -6.45 2.80
C SER A 47 1.95 -6.16 1.30
N THR A 48 0.73 -5.92 0.81
CA THR A 48 0.52 -5.48 -0.58
C THR A 48 1.15 -4.12 -0.83
N LEU A 49 0.99 -3.16 0.09
CA LEU A 49 1.60 -1.84 0.01
C LEU A 49 3.14 -1.94 0.04
N LEU A 50 3.69 -2.70 0.99
CA LEU A 50 5.13 -2.89 1.15
C LEU A 50 5.79 -3.59 -0.04
N ASN A 51 5.09 -4.50 -0.73
CA ASN A 51 5.62 -5.18 -1.92
C ASN A 51 5.65 -4.30 -3.18
N LEU A 52 4.98 -3.14 -3.17
CA LEU A 52 4.95 -2.20 -4.29
C LEU A 52 5.97 -1.06 -4.14
N CYS A 53 6.48 -0.85 -2.93
CA CYS A 53 7.56 0.08 -2.63
C CYS A 53 8.93 -0.58 -2.90
#